data_AF-A0AA43RLB2-F1
#
_entry.id   AF-A0AA43RLB2-F1
#
_cell.length_a   1.000
_cell.length_b   1.000
_cell.length_c   1.000
_cell.angle_alpha   90.00
_cell.angle_beta   90.00
_cell.angle_gamma   90.00
#
_symmetry.space_group_name_H-M   'P 1'
#
loop_
_entity.id
_entity.type
_entity.pdbx_description
1 polymer ?
#
loop_
_entity_poly.entity_id
_entity_poly.type
_entity_poly.pdbx_seq_one_letter_code
_entity_poly.pdbx_strand_id
1 'polypeptide(L)'
;MRIEGIQLHNFRNFENLELSFDSSRNVLIGENAQGKTNLIEAVYFCGFARSFRTQNSADLIRIGEQRGSVSLDLVSEDISKNITIILDQTGKKMIKKDGKIIRRTADLLNNLVVMVFSPEDLRIIKDSPEKRRNFINKELSQIRPRYYECVRLYREALQQKNFMLRDDQRQGNLNEEMLDIYDMQLAKYGGEIVKYRKNFIQLLSQRANEVQQSITGGKEELQIKYIHSMSVEHPYEDLLARRD
;
A
#
# COMPACT_ATOMS: atom_id res chain seq x y z
N MET A 1 -9.43 -6.62 15.40
CA MET A 1 -10.17 -6.49 14.13
C MET A 1 -10.53 -7.89 13.66
N ARG A 2 -11.77 -8.12 13.25
CA ARG A 2 -12.29 -9.42 12.80
C ARG A 2 -13.15 -9.21 11.56
N ILE A 3 -12.96 -10.03 10.53
CA ILE A 3 -13.87 -10.06 9.37
C ILE A 3 -15.03 -10.99 9.73
N GLU A 4 -16.26 -10.52 9.54
CA GLU A 4 -17.47 -11.30 9.83
C GLU A 4 -18.06 -11.93 8.58
N GLY A 5 -17.97 -11.23 7.45
CA GLY A 5 -18.49 -11.73 6.18
C GLY A 5 -17.94 -11.00 4.97
N ILE A 6 -18.13 -11.63 3.81
CA ILE A 6 -17.81 -11.07 2.52
C ILE A 6 -18.90 -11.41 1.51
N GLN A 7 -19.24 -10.42 0.69
CA GLN A 7 -20.13 -10.59 -0.46
C GLN A 7 -19.38 -10.19 -1.73
N LEU A 8 -19.43 -11.05 -2.74
CA LEU A 8 -18.84 -10.82 -4.06
C LEU A 8 -19.94 -10.87 -5.11
N HIS A 9 -19.86 -9.93 -6.05
CA HIS A 9 -20.69 -9.94 -7.25
C HIS A 9 -19.79 -9.71 -8.47
N ASN A 10 -19.81 -10.60 -9.45
CA ASN A 10 -18.99 -10.55 -10.66
C ASN A 10 -17.51 -10.22 -10.39
N PHE A 11 -16.91 -10.91 -9.40
CA PHE A 11 -15.52 -10.71 -9.02
C PHE A 11 -14.69 -11.95 -9.39
N ARG A 12 -13.73 -11.79 -10.30
CA ARG A 12 -12.90 -12.87 -10.84
C ARG A 12 -13.77 -14.03 -11.35
N ASN A 13 -13.66 -15.21 -10.76
CA ASN A 13 -14.42 -16.40 -11.13
C ASN A 13 -15.74 -16.54 -10.34
N PHE A 14 -16.07 -15.60 -9.46
CA PHE A 14 -17.33 -15.59 -8.71
C PHE A 14 -18.38 -14.75 -9.43
N GLU A 15 -19.52 -15.35 -9.74
CA GLU A 15 -20.71 -14.60 -10.18
C GLU A 15 -21.39 -13.98 -8.96
N ASN A 16 -21.74 -14.81 -7.98
CA ASN A 16 -22.21 -14.37 -6.66
C ASN A 16 -21.55 -15.25 -5.60
N LEU A 17 -21.17 -14.65 -4.48
CA LEU A 17 -20.68 -15.36 -3.30
C LEU A 17 -21.07 -14.58 -2.06
N GLU A 18 -21.64 -15.26 -1.07
CA GLU A 18 -21.84 -14.73 0.28
C GLU A 18 -21.27 -15.74 1.26
N LEU A 19 -20.36 -15.29 2.12
CA LEU A 19 -19.69 -16.13 3.10
C LEU A 19 -19.59 -15.40 4.43
N SER A 20 -19.90 -16.10 5.51
CA SER A 20 -19.57 -15.70 6.87
C SER A 20 -18.29 -16.38 7.32
N PHE A 21 -17.48 -15.69 8.12
CA PHE A 21 -16.23 -16.22 8.66
C PHE A 21 -16.35 -16.54 10.14
N ASP A 22 -15.66 -17.60 10.56
CA ASP A 22 -15.43 -17.85 11.97
C ASP A 22 -14.50 -16.78 12.57
N SER A 23 -14.68 -16.52 13.86
CA SER A 23 -13.90 -15.52 14.58
C SER A 23 -12.41 -15.83 14.77
N SER A 24 -12.03 -17.08 14.56
CA SER A 24 -10.68 -17.58 14.78
C SER A 24 -9.97 -17.88 13.45
N ARG A 25 -9.91 -19.16 13.05
CA ARG A 25 -9.19 -19.65 11.88
C ARG A 25 -10.17 -20.14 10.83
N ASN A 26 -10.00 -19.64 9.63
CA ASN A 26 -10.80 -20.02 8.47
C ASN A 26 -9.92 -20.79 7.49
N VAL A 27 -10.30 -22.01 7.14
CA VAL A 27 -9.55 -22.88 6.21
C VAL A 27 -10.32 -23.00 4.90
N LEU A 28 -9.72 -22.53 3.81
CA LEU A 28 -10.28 -22.64 2.47
C LEU A 28 -9.72 -23.89 1.78
N ILE A 29 -10.57 -24.88 1.55
CA ILE A 29 -10.20 -26.17 0.94
C ILE A 29 -10.82 -26.27 -0.46
N GLY A 30 -10.09 -26.86 -1.39
CA GLY A 30 -10.55 -27.12 -2.75
C GLY A 30 -9.39 -27.32 -3.70
N GLU A 31 -9.68 -27.72 -4.93
CA GLU A 31 -8.66 -27.89 -5.97
C GLU A 31 -8.04 -26.56 -6.40
N ASN A 32 -6.92 -26.63 -7.11
CA ASN A 32 -6.29 -25.45 -7.70
C ASN A 32 -7.23 -24.76 -8.69
N ALA A 33 -7.05 -23.44 -8.86
CA ALA A 33 -7.86 -22.59 -9.73
C ALA A 33 -9.36 -22.44 -9.35
N GLN A 34 -9.84 -23.03 -8.25
CA GLN A 34 -11.23 -22.90 -7.77
C GLN A 34 -11.58 -21.52 -7.14
N GLY A 35 -10.65 -20.57 -7.13
CA GLY A 35 -10.91 -19.21 -6.62
C GLY A 35 -10.51 -18.96 -5.17
N LYS A 36 -9.85 -19.89 -4.48
CA LYS A 36 -9.31 -19.68 -3.12
C LYS A 36 -8.47 -18.39 -3.02
N THR A 37 -7.52 -18.22 -3.95
CA THR A 37 -6.70 -17.01 -4.02
C THR A 37 -7.51 -15.78 -4.43
N ASN A 38 -8.58 -15.93 -5.22
CA ASN A 38 -9.47 -14.82 -5.59
C ASN A 38 -10.26 -14.31 -4.38
N LEU A 39 -10.66 -15.19 -3.46
CA LEU A 39 -11.29 -14.80 -2.20
C LEU A 39 -10.33 -14.02 -1.29
N ILE A 40 -9.08 -14.49 -1.15
CA ILE A 40 -8.02 -13.76 -0.42
C ILE A 40 -7.74 -12.40 -1.09
N GLU A 41 -7.72 -12.37 -2.42
CA GLU A 41 -7.59 -11.15 -3.21
C GLU A 41 -8.73 -10.16 -2.97
N ALA A 42 -9.98 -10.63 -2.84
CA ALA A 42 -11.13 -9.79 -2.53
C ALA A 42 -11.00 -9.12 -1.15
N VAL A 43 -10.63 -9.90 -0.11
CA VAL A 43 -10.39 -9.35 1.24
C VAL A 43 -9.27 -8.29 1.20
N TYR A 44 -8.14 -8.63 0.56
CA TYR A 44 -7.03 -7.70 0.39
C TYR A 44 -7.44 -6.43 -0.38
N PHE A 45 -8.29 -6.58 -1.39
CA PHE A 45 -8.78 -5.49 -2.21
C PHE A 45 -9.57 -4.47 -1.39
N CYS A 46 -10.37 -4.91 -0.40
CA CYS A 46 -11.03 -4.00 0.53
C CYS A 46 -10.05 -3.21 1.44
N GLY A 47 -8.85 -3.72 1.69
CA GLY A 47 -7.84 -3.03 2.51
C GLY A 47 -7.03 -1.98 1.76
N PHE A 48 -6.79 -2.21 0.46
CA PHE A 48 -5.86 -1.39 -0.33
C PHE A 48 -6.49 -0.73 -1.57
N ALA A 49 -7.73 -1.07 -1.91
CA ALA A 49 -8.37 -0.78 -3.20
C ALA A 49 -7.48 -1.17 -4.40
N ARG A 50 -6.61 -2.16 -4.23
CA ARG A 50 -5.64 -2.63 -5.22
C ARG A 50 -5.45 -4.13 -5.08
N SER A 51 -5.26 -4.81 -6.20
CA SER A 51 -4.90 -6.22 -6.20
C SER A 51 -3.42 -6.38 -5.87
N PHE A 52 -3.07 -7.50 -5.23
CA PHE A 52 -1.67 -7.91 -5.07
C PHE A 52 -1.14 -8.70 -6.28
N ARG A 53 -1.99 -9.02 -7.27
CA ARG A 53 -1.67 -9.84 -8.46
C ARG A 53 -1.69 -9.06 -9.77
N THR A 54 -2.55 -8.05 -9.91
CA THR A 54 -2.68 -7.24 -11.13
C THR A 54 -2.71 -5.75 -10.81
N GLN A 55 -2.18 -4.95 -11.72
CA GLN A 55 -2.30 -3.49 -11.68
C GLN A 55 -3.62 -3.01 -12.32
N ASN A 56 -4.15 -3.77 -13.28
CA ASN A 56 -5.40 -3.42 -13.94
C ASN A 56 -6.58 -3.90 -13.11
N SER A 57 -7.38 -2.95 -12.62
CA SER A 57 -8.53 -3.26 -11.76
C SER A 57 -9.74 -3.78 -12.54
N ALA A 58 -9.79 -3.55 -13.86
CA ALA A 58 -10.81 -4.14 -14.72
C ALA A 58 -10.68 -5.68 -14.78
N ASP A 59 -9.46 -6.23 -14.67
CA ASP A 59 -9.21 -7.68 -14.64
C ASP A 59 -9.81 -8.38 -13.41
N LEU A 60 -10.27 -7.62 -12.42
CA LEU A 60 -10.94 -8.14 -11.24
C LEU A 60 -12.43 -8.41 -11.50
N ILE A 61 -13.00 -7.85 -12.56
CA ILE A 61 -14.38 -8.10 -12.96
C ILE A 61 -14.44 -9.46 -13.68
N ARG A 62 -15.51 -10.22 -13.43
CA ARG A 62 -15.78 -11.47 -14.13
C ARG A 62 -15.83 -11.23 -15.65
N ILE A 63 -15.24 -12.15 -16.42
CA ILE A 63 -15.19 -12.03 -17.89
C ILE A 63 -16.62 -11.96 -18.44
N GLY A 64 -16.86 -11.00 -19.34
CA GLY A 64 -18.17 -10.75 -19.95
C GLY A 64 -19.02 -9.72 -19.18
N GLU A 65 -18.63 -9.38 -17.96
CA GLU A 65 -19.41 -8.50 -17.10
C GLU A 65 -18.92 -7.04 -17.14
N GLN A 66 -19.87 -6.13 -16.97
CA GLN A 66 -19.63 -4.68 -17.06
C GLN A 66 -19.23 -4.05 -15.73
N ARG A 67 -19.60 -4.71 -14.63
CA ARG A 67 -19.39 -4.26 -13.25
C ARG A 67 -19.18 -5.45 -12.33
N GLY A 68 -18.45 -5.21 -11.25
CA GLY A 68 -18.28 -6.14 -10.15
C GLY A 68 -18.16 -5.41 -8.81
N SER A 69 -18.35 -6.12 -7.70
CA SER A 69 -18.19 -5.54 -6.37
C SER A 69 -17.70 -6.54 -5.34
N VAL A 70 -17.05 -5.99 -4.32
CA VAL A 70 -16.66 -6.67 -3.09
C VAL A 70 -17.22 -5.85 -1.92
N SER A 71 -17.98 -6.48 -1.04
CA SER A 71 -18.42 -5.91 0.24
C SER A 71 -17.86 -6.76 1.37
N LEU A 72 -17.26 -6.13 2.36
CA LEU A 72 -16.62 -6.77 3.50
C LEU A 72 -17.17 -6.18 4.80
N ASP A 73 -17.73 -7.06 5.64
CA ASP A 73 -18.19 -6.72 6.97
C ASP A 73 -17.13 -7.09 7.99
N LEU A 74 -16.80 -6.17 8.89
CA LEU A 74 -15.76 -6.37 9.89
C LEU A 74 -16.07 -5.62 11.19
N VAL A 75 -15.54 -6.12 12.29
CA VAL A 75 -15.60 -5.48 13.61
C VAL A 75 -14.20 -5.05 14.03
N SER A 76 -14.08 -3.83 14.53
CA SER A 76 -12.85 -3.27 15.06
C SER A 76 -13.17 -2.40 16.27
N GLU A 77 -12.55 -2.68 17.41
CA GLU A 77 -12.82 -1.96 18.68
C GLU A 77 -14.32 -1.97 19.01
N ASP A 78 -14.96 -3.14 18.86
CA ASP A 78 -16.41 -3.36 19.06
C ASP A 78 -17.34 -2.53 18.17
N ILE A 79 -16.80 -1.90 17.14
CA ILE A 79 -17.56 -1.14 16.14
C ILE A 79 -17.63 -1.96 14.84
N SER A 80 -18.85 -2.29 14.42
CA SER A 80 -19.14 -2.84 13.10
C SER A 80 -18.87 -1.81 12.01
N LYS A 81 -18.20 -2.25 10.94
CA LYS A 81 -17.82 -1.45 9.78
C LYS A 81 -18.13 -2.24 8.52
N ASN A 82 -18.57 -1.53 7.48
CA ASN A 82 -18.69 -2.10 6.14
C ASN A 82 -17.75 -1.36 5.17
N ILE A 83 -17.01 -2.13 4.38
CA ILE A 83 -16.22 -1.62 3.26
C ILE A 83 -16.75 -2.24 1.97
N THR A 84 -17.26 -1.42 1.07
CA THR A 84 -17.70 -1.86 -0.25
C THR A 84 -16.91 -1.18 -1.35
N ILE A 85 -16.37 -1.94 -2.30
CA ILE A 85 -15.74 -1.41 -3.51
C ILE A 85 -16.49 -1.93 -4.74
N ILE A 86 -16.95 -0.99 -5.57
CA ILE A 86 -17.61 -1.26 -6.84
C ILE A 86 -16.68 -0.86 -7.98
N LEU A 87 -16.57 -1.74 -8.97
CA LEU A 87 -15.72 -1.62 -10.15
C LEU A 87 -16.57 -1.50 -11.42
N ASP A 88 -16.08 -0.71 -12.37
CA ASP A 88 -16.56 -0.74 -13.75
C ASP A 88 -15.50 -1.28 -14.71
N GLN A 89 -15.91 -1.60 -15.93
CA GLN A 89 -15.03 -2.12 -16.99
C GLN A 89 -13.83 -1.20 -17.35
N THR A 90 -13.84 0.07 -16.93
CA THR A 90 -12.70 0.98 -17.13
C THR A 90 -11.66 0.87 -16.01
N GLY A 91 -11.96 0.09 -14.96
CA GLY A 91 -11.14 -0.05 -13.77
C GLY A 91 -11.35 1.08 -12.75
N LYS A 92 -12.31 2.00 -12.99
CA LYS A 92 -12.69 3.01 -11.99
C LYS A 92 -13.35 2.34 -10.80
N LYS A 93 -13.13 2.94 -9.64
CA LYS A 93 -13.51 2.39 -8.33
C LYS A 93 -14.40 3.38 -7.62
N MET A 94 -15.55 2.92 -7.16
CA MET A 94 -16.36 3.62 -6.17
C MET A 94 -16.19 2.89 -4.84
N ILE A 95 -15.60 3.56 -3.86
CA ILE A 95 -15.37 3.00 -2.53
C ILE A 95 -16.40 3.60 -1.58
N LYS A 96 -17.07 2.75 -0.81
CA LYS A 96 -18.01 3.11 0.24
C LYS A 96 -17.50 2.57 1.58
N LYS A 97 -17.61 3.41 2.60
CA LYS A 97 -17.44 3.05 4.00
C LYS A 97 -18.76 3.30 4.71
N ASP A 98 -19.33 2.27 5.32
CA ASP A 98 -20.62 2.35 6.05
C ASP A 98 -21.72 2.97 5.16
N GLY A 99 -21.78 2.52 3.89
CA GLY A 99 -22.71 3.03 2.87
C GLY A 99 -22.36 4.39 2.26
N LYS A 100 -21.44 5.16 2.85
CA LYS A 100 -21.05 6.51 2.38
C LYS A 100 -19.86 6.45 1.42
N ILE A 101 -19.96 7.14 0.30
CA ILE A 101 -18.87 7.22 -0.69
C ILE A 101 -17.70 8.01 -0.09
N ILE A 102 -16.51 7.42 -0.13
CA ILE A 102 -15.26 8.11 0.20
C ILE A 102 -14.49 8.45 -1.08
N ARG A 103 -13.89 9.65 -1.11
CA ARG A 103 -13.23 10.18 -2.31
C ARG A 103 -11.73 9.93 -2.33
N ARG A 104 -11.09 9.84 -1.17
CA ARG A 104 -9.64 9.65 -1.07
C ARG A 104 -9.34 8.23 -0.64
N THR A 105 -8.42 7.57 -1.35
CA THR A 105 -7.92 6.25 -0.96
C THR A 105 -7.33 6.27 0.45
N ALA A 106 -6.74 7.39 0.89
CA ALA A 106 -6.25 7.56 2.26
C ALA A 106 -7.35 7.39 3.33
N ASP A 107 -8.60 7.73 3.00
CA ASP A 107 -9.75 7.57 3.91
C ASP A 107 -10.16 6.08 4.03
N LEU A 108 -9.72 5.20 3.10
CA LEU A 108 -9.88 3.74 3.17
C LEU A 108 -8.78 3.09 4.03
N LEU A 109 -7.56 3.61 3.95
CA LEU A 109 -6.42 3.09 4.71
C LEU A 109 -6.73 3.14 6.22
N ASN A 110 -6.14 2.21 6.98
CA ASN A 110 -6.37 2.02 8.42
C ASN A 110 -7.78 1.53 8.83
N ASN A 111 -8.73 1.33 7.89
CA ASN A 111 -10.03 0.71 8.21
C ASN A 111 -9.97 -0.82 8.20
N LEU A 112 -9.09 -1.40 7.37
CA LEU A 112 -8.76 -2.82 7.35
C LEU A 112 -7.24 -2.98 7.28
N VAL A 113 -6.66 -3.57 8.33
CA VAL A 113 -5.24 -3.95 8.36
C VAL A 113 -5.17 -5.42 7.97
N VAL A 114 -4.62 -5.69 6.79
CA VAL A 114 -4.54 -7.02 6.18
C VAL A 114 -3.15 -7.26 5.61
N MET A 115 -2.59 -8.43 5.94
CA MET A 115 -1.31 -8.93 5.43
C MET A 115 -1.57 -10.25 4.70
N VAL A 116 -0.95 -10.39 3.52
CA VAL A 116 -1.01 -11.61 2.72
C VAL A 116 0.39 -12.20 2.70
N PHE A 117 0.50 -13.44 3.15
CA PHE A 117 1.73 -14.22 3.03
C PHE A 117 1.68 -15.03 1.74
N SER A 118 2.70 -14.90 0.91
CA SER A 118 2.79 -15.57 -0.38
C SER A 118 4.22 -16.08 -0.64
N PRO A 119 4.40 -17.12 -1.46
CA PRO A 119 5.73 -17.55 -1.88
C PRO A 119 6.55 -16.44 -2.57
N GLU A 120 5.88 -15.44 -3.15
CA GLU A 120 6.54 -14.30 -3.79
C GLU A 120 7.22 -13.37 -2.78
N ASP A 121 6.92 -13.46 -1.49
CA ASP A 121 7.48 -12.60 -0.44
C ASP A 121 9.01 -12.81 -0.29
N LEU A 122 9.54 -13.97 -0.73
CA LEU A 122 10.98 -14.23 -0.80
C LEU A 122 11.72 -13.24 -1.70
N ARG A 123 11.03 -12.59 -2.63
CA ARG A 123 11.58 -11.52 -3.48
C ARG A 123 12.04 -10.32 -2.67
N ILE A 124 11.47 -10.07 -1.49
CA ILE A 124 11.93 -8.98 -0.60
C ILE A 124 13.41 -9.18 -0.23
N ILE A 125 13.82 -10.44 -0.06
CA ILE A 125 15.19 -10.82 0.28
C ILE A 125 16.09 -10.84 -0.96
N LYS A 126 15.63 -11.47 -2.04
CA LYS A 126 16.47 -11.79 -3.21
C LYS A 126 16.56 -10.68 -4.26
N ASP A 127 15.54 -9.83 -4.38
CA ASP A 127 15.44 -8.91 -5.52
C ASP A 127 16.01 -7.52 -5.21
N SER A 128 15.80 -6.60 -6.15
CA SER A 128 16.28 -5.22 -6.13
C SER A 128 15.71 -4.38 -4.97
N PRO A 129 16.33 -3.23 -4.64
CA PRO A 129 15.84 -2.28 -3.65
C PRO A 129 14.39 -1.81 -3.89
N GLU A 130 13.90 -1.88 -5.12
CA GLU A 130 12.53 -1.49 -5.46
C GLU A 130 11.49 -2.37 -4.74
N LYS A 131 11.71 -3.69 -4.69
CA LYS A 131 10.79 -4.62 -4.00
C LYS A 131 10.71 -4.32 -2.51
N ARG A 132 11.86 -4.11 -1.86
CA ARG A 132 11.93 -3.70 -0.44
C ARG A 132 11.25 -2.35 -0.19
N ARG A 133 11.47 -1.35 -1.05
CA ARG A 133 10.78 -0.05 -0.93
C ARG A 133 9.28 -0.18 -1.11
N ASN A 134 8.82 -1.00 -2.05
CA ASN A 134 7.39 -1.22 -2.29
C ASN A 134 6.73 -1.93 -1.10
N PHE A 135 7.39 -2.93 -0.51
CA PHE A 135 6.96 -3.56 0.73
C PHE A 135 6.81 -2.52 1.86
N ILE A 136 7.89 -1.79 2.19
CA ILE A 136 7.87 -0.78 3.27
C ILE A 136 6.79 0.28 3.02
N ASN A 137 6.66 0.75 1.76
CA ASN A 137 5.64 1.72 1.40
C ASN A 137 4.23 1.21 1.65
N LYS A 138 3.95 -0.04 1.25
CA LYS A 138 2.64 -0.67 1.40
C LYS A 138 2.30 -0.83 2.88
N GLU A 139 3.19 -1.44 3.65
CA GLU A 139 2.95 -1.73 5.07
C GLU A 139 2.76 -0.44 5.86
N LEU A 140 3.63 0.56 5.68
CA LEU A 140 3.49 1.86 6.37
C LEU A 140 2.23 2.62 5.95
N SER A 141 1.87 2.60 4.66
CA SER A 141 0.68 3.31 4.18
C SER A 141 -0.60 2.77 4.80
N GLN A 142 -0.68 1.46 5.04
CA GLN A 142 -1.86 0.84 5.63
C GLN A 142 -2.13 1.35 7.05
N ILE A 143 -1.07 1.56 7.86
CA ILE A 143 -1.17 1.95 9.27
C ILE A 143 -0.98 3.45 9.54
N ARG A 144 -0.49 4.21 8.55
CA ARG A 144 -0.21 5.65 8.65
C ARG A 144 -0.71 6.39 7.40
N PRO A 145 -1.98 6.86 7.38
CA PRO A 145 -2.51 7.64 6.26
C PRO A 145 -1.68 8.89 5.91
N ARG A 146 -1.06 9.55 6.91
CA ARG A 146 -0.14 10.66 6.68
C ARG A 146 1.09 10.26 5.88
N TYR A 147 1.67 9.08 6.14
CA TYR A 147 2.80 8.57 5.37
C TYR A 147 2.41 8.34 3.91
N TYR A 148 1.22 7.76 3.67
CA TYR A 148 0.69 7.58 2.32
C TYR A 148 0.60 8.91 1.56
N GLU A 149 0.06 9.95 2.18
CA GLU A 149 -0.01 11.29 1.57
C GLU A 149 1.37 11.87 1.30
N CYS A 150 2.34 11.74 2.22
CA CYS A 150 3.71 12.17 1.97
C CYS A 150 4.33 11.46 0.76
N VAL A 151 4.13 10.13 0.63
CA VAL A 151 4.62 9.37 -0.53
C VAL A 151 3.94 9.81 -1.83
N ARG A 152 2.63 10.10 -1.80
CA ARG A 152 1.89 10.59 -2.97
C ARG A 152 2.42 11.95 -3.42
N LEU A 153 2.48 12.92 -2.50
CA LEU A 153 2.93 14.28 -2.78
C LEU A 153 4.41 14.34 -3.20
N TYR A 154 5.27 13.51 -2.58
CA TYR A 154 6.67 13.37 -3.01
C TYR A 154 6.77 12.87 -4.46
N ARG A 155 5.97 11.88 -4.85
CA ARG A 155 5.97 11.36 -6.23
C ARG A 155 5.46 12.38 -7.24
N GLU A 156 4.42 13.12 -6.89
CA GLU A 156 3.88 14.20 -7.74
C GLU A 156 4.93 15.29 -7.96
N ALA A 157 5.56 15.80 -6.89
CA ALA A 157 6.63 16.79 -6.97
C ALA A 157 7.82 16.26 -7.81
N LEU A 158 8.22 15.01 -7.59
CA LEU A 158 9.31 14.38 -8.35
C LEU A 158 8.98 14.26 -9.84
N GLN A 159 7.75 13.91 -10.16
CA GLN A 159 7.30 13.79 -11.55
C GLN A 159 7.31 15.15 -12.26
N GLN A 160 6.83 16.20 -11.59
CA GLN A 160 6.85 17.56 -12.14
C GLN A 160 8.28 18.07 -12.31
N LYS A 161 9.15 17.91 -11.30
CA LYS A 161 10.56 18.26 -11.41
C LYS A 161 11.24 17.54 -12.57
N ASN A 162 11.03 16.22 -12.71
CA ASN A 162 11.61 15.44 -13.80
C ASN A 162 11.08 15.86 -15.18
N PHE A 163 9.80 16.27 -15.27
CA PHE A 163 9.24 16.79 -16.50
C PHE A 163 9.92 18.11 -16.89
N MET A 164 10.06 19.06 -15.96
CA MET A 164 10.72 20.34 -16.21
C MET A 164 12.17 20.18 -16.64
N LEU A 165 12.95 19.32 -15.96
CA LEU A 165 14.35 19.08 -16.33
C LEU A 165 14.49 18.50 -17.73
N ARG A 166 13.54 17.66 -18.16
CA ARG A 166 13.53 17.10 -19.53
C ARG A 166 13.10 18.13 -20.56
N ASP A 167 12.21 19.04 -20.19
CA ASP A 167 11.74 20.10 -21.08
C ASP A 167 12.82 21.17 -21.29
N ASP A 168 13.54 21.54 -20.23
CA ASP A 168 14.71 22.41 -20.30
C ASP A 168 15.80 21.85 -21.24
N GLN A 169 16.12 20.56 -21.13
CA GLN A 169 17.06 19.92 -22.06
C GLN A 169 16.63 20.03 -23.54
N ARG A 170 15.35 20.25 -23.82
CA ARG A 170 14.81 20.38 -25.18
C ARG A 170 14.70 21.83 -25.64
N GLN A 171 14.33 22.73 -24.74
CA GLN A 171 13.90 24.09 -25.08
C GLN A 171 14.79 25.20 -24.49
N GLY A 172 15.68 24.88 -23.54
CA GLY A 172 16.57 25.83 -22.87
C GLY A 172 15.87 26.87 -21.99
N ASN A 173 14.62 26.62 -21.60
CA ASN A 173 13.78 27.57 -20.85
C ASN A 173 13.47 27.03 -19.45
N LEU A 174 14.51 26.91 -18.62
CA LEU A 174 14.34 26.49 -17.24
C LEU A 174 13.73 27.58 -16.38
N ASN A 175 12.62 27.26 -15.72
CA ASN A 175 12.08 28.09 -14.65
C ASN A 175 12.71 27.67 -13.31
N GLU A 176 13.78 28.37 -12.92
CA GLU A 176 14.53 28.11 -11.69
C GLU A 176 13.67 28.28 -10.43
N GLU A 177 12.82 29.30 -10.36
CA GLU A 177 11.90 29.52 -9.23
C GLU A 177 10.95 28.34 -9.02
N MET A 178 10.41 27.78 -10.11
CA MET A 178 9.54 26.60 -10.05
C MET A 178 10.31 25.34 -9.64
N LEU A 179 11.55 25.15 -10.13
CA LEU A 179 12.40 24.05 -9.66
C LEU A 179 12.63 24.14 -8.15
N ASP A 180 12.90 25.35 -7.66
CA ASP A 180 13.13 25.65 -6.26
C ASP A 180 11.91 25.32 -5.39
N ILE A 181 10.70 25.57 -5.89
CA ILE A 181 9.46 25.17 -5.21
C ILE A 181 9.37 23.65 -5.11
N TYR A 182 9.68 22.92 -6.18
CA TYR A 182 9.65 21.46 -6.15
C TYR A 182 10.75 20.87 -5.26
N ASP A 183 11.92 21.49 -5.17
CA ASP A 183 12.97 21.05 -4.26
C ASP A 183 12.58 21.19 -2.80
N MET A 184 11.91 22.29 -2.46
CA MET A 184 11.33 22.47 -1.13
C MET A 184 10.28 21.40 -0.81
N GLN A 185 9.41 21.07 -1.77
CA GLN A 185 8.42 20.00 -1.60
C GLN A 185 9.08 18.63 -1.44
N LEU A 186 10.08 18.31 -2.25
CA LEU A 186 10.82 17.06 -2.18
C LEU A 186 11.55 16.90 -0.86
N ALA A 187 12.22 17.95 -0.37
CA ALA A 187 12.88 17.95 0.93
C ALA A 187 11.88 17.76 2.07
N LYS A 188 10.76 18.50 2.05
CA LYS A 188 9.71 18.41 3.06
C LYS A 188 9.11 16.99 3.15
N TYR A 189 8.59 16.48 2.04
CA TYR A 189 7.94 15.17 2.04
C TYR A 189 8.93 14.02 2.13
N GLY A 190 10.11 14.18 1.53
CA GLY A 190 11.22 13.24 1.64
C GLY A 190 11.64 13.04 3.09
N GLY A 191 11.87 14.14 3.83
CA GLY A 191 12.24 14.13 5.25
C GLY A 191 11.27 13.31 6.09
N GLU A 192 9.97 13.56 5.93
CA GLU A 192 8.93 12.79 6.62
C GLU A 192 8.99 11.30 6.25
N ILE A 193 9.14 10.95 4.96
CA ILE A 193 9.24 9.55 4.51
C ILE A 193 10.44 8.85 5.17
N VAL A 194 11.60 9.48 5.21
CA VAL A 194 12.82 8.92 5.83
C VAL A 194 12.61 8.71 7.32
N LYS A 195 12.00 9.67 8.02
CA LYS A 195 11.67 9.55 9.44
C LYS A 195 10.77 8.34 9.73
N TYR A 196 9.68 8.17 8.98
CA TYR A 196 8.80 7.01 9.14
C TYR A 196 9.54 5.69 8.84
N ARG A 197 10.35 5.65 7.78
CA ARG A 197 11.09 4.44 7.40
C ARG A 197 12.18 4.06 8.38
N LYS A 198 12.91 5.03 8.94
CA LYS A 198 13.95 4.78 9.96
C LYS A 198 13.34 4.08 11.17
N ASN A 199 12.24 4.63 11.69
CA ASN A 199 11.53 4.04 12.83
C ASN A 199 10.96 2.65 12.49
N PHE A 200 10.39 2.48 11.31
CA PHE A 200 9.86 1.20 10.84
C PHE A 200 10.96 0.12 10.76
N ILE A 201 12.10 0.44 10.15
CA ILE A 201 13.21 -0.52 9.98
C ILE A 201 13.85 -0.86 11.32
N GLN A 202 13.97 0.10 12.25
CA GLN A 202 14.47 -0.19 13.58
C GLN A 202 13.59 -1.21 14.31
N LEU A 203 12.27 -0.98 14.31
CA LEU A 203 11.32 -1.90 14.92
C LEU A 203 11.29 -3.25 14.21
N LEU A 204 11.33 -3.25 12.87
CA LEU A 204 11.36 -4.47 12.06
C LEU A 204 12.62 -5.28 12.33
N SER A 205 13.79 -4.65 12.42
CA SER A 205 15.05 -5.34 12.71
C SER A 205 14.98 -6.03 14.07
N GLN A 206 14.47 -5.34 15.10
CA GLN A 206 14.31 -5.92 16.43
C GLN A 206 13.40 -7.14 16.39
N ARG A 207 12.18 -6.99 15.86
CA ARG A 207 11.18 -8.07 15.83
C ARG A 207 11.60 -9.24 14.96
N ALA A 208 12.20 -8.97 13.81
CA ALA A 208 12.67 -10.01 12.91
C ALA A 208 13.84 -10.80 13.54
N ASN A 209 14.72 -10.13 14.29
CA ASN A 209 15.79 -10.81 15.02
C ASN A 209 15.25 -11.71 16.14
N GLU A 210 14.28 -11.24 16.92
CA GLU A 210 13.60 -12.06 17.95
C GLU A 210 13.04 -13.36 17.34
N VAL A 211 12.37 -13.25 16.18
CA VAL A 211 11.86 -14.41 15.44
C VAL A 211 12.98 -15.30 14.89
N GLN A 212 14.04 -14.72 14.31
CA GLN A 212 15.16 -15.47 13.76
C GLN A 212 15.87 -16.30 14.83
N GLN A 213 16.13 -15.71 16.00
CA GLN A 213 16.73 -16.41 17.13
C GLN A 213 15.84 -17.56 17.60
N SER A 214 14.53 -17.35 17.68
CA SER A 214 13.58 -18.41 18.05
C SER A 214 13.57 -19.58 17.07
N ILE A 215 13.66 -19.32 15.75
CA ILE A 215 13.63 -20.37 14.72
C ILE A 215 14.95 -21.14 14.67
N THR A 216 16.08 -20.45 14.87
CA THR A 216 17.42 -21.03 14.71
C THR A 216 18.01 -21.58 16.01
N GLY A 217 17.30 -21.44 17.13
CA GLY A 217 17.83 -21.79 18.45
C GLY A 217 18.99 -20.90 18.88
N GLY A 218 18.94 -19.62 18.51
CA GLY A 218 19.96 -18.61 18.84
C GLY A 218 21.25 -18.69 18.04
N LYS A 219 21.29 -19.49 16.95
CA LYS A 219 22.50 -19.67 16.14
C LYS A 219 22.74 -18.56 15.13
N GLU A 220 21.69 -17.83 14.76
CA GLU A 220 21.77 -16.75 13.78
C GLU A 220 21.20 -15.44 14.35
N GLU A 221 21.82 -14.33 13.95
CA GLU A 221 21.36 -12.98 14.24
C GLU A 221 20.97 -12.29 12.92
N LEU A 222 19.83 -11.61 12.91
CA LEU A 222 19.32 -10.87 11.78
C LEU A 222 19.36 -9.37 12.06
N GLN A 223 20.14 -8.64 11.27
CA GLN A 223 20.18 -7.18 11.31
C GLN A 223 19.66 -6.57 10.00
N ILE A 224 18.75 -5.61 10.12
CA ILE A 224 18.21 -4.86 8.99
C ILE A 224 18.63 -3.39 9.14
N LYS A 225 19.40 -2.88 8.17
CA LYS A 225 19.89 -1.50 8.15
C LYS A 225 19.15 -0.68 7.11
N TYR A 226 18.77 0.55 7.48
CA TYR A 226 18.18 1.50 6.55
C TYR A 226 19.26 2.38 5.92
N ILE A 227 19.49 2.20 4.62
CA ILE A 227 20.39 3.05 3.83
C ILE A 227 19.52 4.09 3.11
N HIS A 228 19.69 5.37 3.45
CA HIS A 228 18.97 6.49 2.84
C HIS A 228 19.90 7.44 2.11
N SER A 229 19.34 8.21 1.17
CA SER A 229 20.08 9.13 0.30
C SER A 229 20.27 10.54 0.89
N MET A 230 19.69 10.84 2.05
CA MET A 230 19.87 12.14 2.69
C MET A 230 21.25 12.24 3.33
N SER A 231 21.96 13.33 3.03
CA SER A 231 23.22 13.73 3.67
C SER A 231 23.01 14.48 4.98
N VAL A 232 21.78 14.93 5.24
CA VAL A 232 21.41 15.79 6.36
C VAL A 232 20.16 15.29 7.08
N GLU A 233 20.07 15.58 8.38
CA GLU A 233 18.98 15.10 9.24
C GLU A 233 17.67 15.89 9.01
N HIS A 234 17.76 17.17 8.65
CA HIS A 234 16.63 18.08 8.45
C HIS A 234 16.70 18.81 7.09
N PRO A 235 16.51 18.09 5.96
CA PRO A 235 16.78 18.64 4.62
C PRO A 235 15.93 19.87 4.25
N TYR A 236 14.72 20.01 4.82
CA TYR A 236 13.87 21.16 4.56
C TYR A 236 14.37 22.43 5.28
N GLU A 237 14.78 22.29 6.54
CA GLU A 237 15.32 23.39 7.35
C GLU A 237 16.68 23.84 6.79
N ASP A 238 17.52 22.90 6.36
CA ASP A 238 18.80 23.22 5.72
C ASP A 238 18.64 23.96 4.38
N LEU A 239 17.59 23.65 3.61
CA LEU A 239 17.30 24.39 2.38
C LEU A 239 16.76 25.79 2.67
N LEU A 240 15.96 25.96 3.71
CA LEU A 240 15.51 27.29 4.15
C LEU A 240 16.70 28.15 4.59
N ALA A 241 17.58 27.60 5.42
CA ALA A 241 18.75 28.31 5.95
C ALA A 241 19.79 28.72 4.88
N ARG A 242 19.75 28.12 3.69
CA ARG A 242 20.61 28.50 2.55
C ARG A 242 20.01 29.60 1.68
N ARG A 243 18.75 29.97 1.92
CA ARG A 243 18.02 31.00 1.17
C ARG A 243 18.01 32.36 1.88
N ASP A 244 18.27 32.38 3.18
CA ASP A 244 18.49 33.59 3.99
C ASP A 244 19.98 33.98 3.99
#